data_AF-A0A671UDJ4-F1
#
_entry.id   AF-A0A671UDJ4-F1
#
_cell.length_a   1.000
_cell.length_b   1.000
_cell.length_c   1.000
_cell.angle_alpha   90.00
_cell.angle_beta   90.00
_cell.angle_gamma   90.00
#
_symmetry.space_group_name_H-M   'P 1'
#
loop_
_entity.id
_entity.type
_entity.pdbx_description
1 polymer ?
#
loop_
_entity_poly.entity_id
_entity_poly.type
_entity_poly.pdbx_seq_one_letter_code
_entity_poly.pdbx_strand_id
1 'polypeptide(L)'
;MCLLPTIRDIIKKVERSENQRKQAFLVSGLVEWNHQQLDGTMAPFDIYTNLQLEEALGRKQSVKIKINNEPYIADVRLKNAVSANGRKQVELLRKDLKAADDAALPPNWDDMKGDRLKLFPLAAGSKEYNDVEKELRRTGLGVNIIQIERVQNISLWRSYQQVKTDLEVKNKHKNNERQLFHGTGPKSIDLINKQGFNRSYAGQHAAVYGNGSYFVVDPAYSARSYAKPDARGQKRMYLARVLVGDYAQGRSGMIVPPARNTGNALDRYDSVVDNTASPTVFIVFSDTQAYPEYLITFT
;
A
#
# COMPACT_ATOMS: atom_id res chain seq x y z
N MET A 1 2.97 -27.39 30.17
CA MET A 1 2.24 -27.88 28.97
C MET A 1 2.25 -26.73 27.95
N CYS A 2 3.26 -26.68 27.07
CA CYS A 2 3.33 -25.63 26.05
C CYS A 2 2.33 -25.95 24.94
N LEU A 3 1.28 -25.14 24.82
CA LEU A 3 0.39 -25.16 23.66
C LEU A 3 1.22 -24.75 22.44
N LEU A 4 1.51 -25.72 21.56
CA LEU A 4 2.10 -25.42 20.26
C LEU A 4 1.13 -24.47 19.52
N PRO A 5 1.62 -23.32 19.00
CA PRO A 5 0.79 -22.40 18.25
C PRO A 5 0.10 -23.14 17.11
N THR A 6 -1.22 -22.95 16.95
CA THR A 6 -1.93 -23.60 15.85
C THR A 6 -1.39 -23.05 14.51
N ILE A 7 -1.50 -23.82 13.43
CA ILE A 7 -1.09 -23.38 12.08
C ILE A 7 -1.69 -22.00 11.73
N ARG A 8 -2.93 -21.75 12.17
CA ARG A 8 -3.61 -20.45 12.01
C ARG A 8 -2.90 -19.31 12.76
N ASP A 9 -2.39 -19.55 13.97
CA ASP A 9 -1.67 -18.55 14.76
C ASP A 9 -0.30 -18.24 14.15
N ILE A 10 0.36 -19.25 13.60
CA ILE A 10 1.61 -19.09 12.86
C ILE A 10 1.38 -18.23 11.61
N ILE A 11 0.35 -18.53 10.82
CA ILE A 11 0.00 -17.74 9.62
C ILE A 11 -0.29 -16.28 9.97
N LYS A 12 -1.15 -16.03 10.97
CA LYS A 12 -1.46 -14.66 11.42
C LYS A 12 -0.22 -13.92 11.92
N LYS A 13 0.71 -14.61 12.59
CA LYS A 13 1.95 -14.03 13.05
C LYS A 13 2.86 -13.67 11.87
N VAL A 14 2.99 -14.55 10.88
CA VAL A 14 3.76 -14.28 9.65
C VAL A 14 3.17 -13.10 8.89
N GLU A 15 1.85 -13.04 8.71
CA GLU A 15 1.16 -11.91 8.07
C GLU A 15 1.41 -10.58 8.78
N ARG A 16 1.32 -10.56 10.11
CA ARG A 16 1.62 -9.36 10.92
C ARG A 16 3.07 -8.93 10.77
N SER A 17 4.01 -9.87 10.83
CA SER A 17 5.44 -9.58 10.67
C SER A 17 5.75 -9.04 9.27
N GLU A 18 5.18 -9.63 8.22
CA GLU A 18 5.34 -9.17 6.85
C GLU A 18 4.74 -7.76 6.67
N ASN A 19 3.55 -7.51 7.21
CA ASN A 19 2.93 -6.18 7.15
C ASN A 19 3.76 -5.14 7.89
N GLN A 20 4.29 -5.48 9.07
CA GLN A 20 5.15 -4.59 9.85
C GLN A 20 6.46 -4.29 9.12
N ARG A 21 7.10 -5.30 8.52
CA ARG A 21 8.31 -5.12 7.71
C ARG A 21 8.07 -4.21 6.51
N LYS A 22 6.94 -4.40 5.81
CA LYS A 22 6.52 -3.52 4.72
C LYS A 22 6.36 -2.10 5.20
N GLN A 23 5.56 -1.87 6.24
CA GLN A 23 5.38 -0.53 6.80
C GLN A 23 6.71 0.11 7.25
N ALA A 24 7.60 -0.68 7.85
CA ALA A 24 8.91 -0.20 8.27
C ALA A 24 9.76 0.27 7.08
N PHE A 25 9.77 -0.52 6.00
CA PHE A 25 10.43 -0.16 4.76
C PHE A 25 9.83 1.09 4.10
N LEU A 26 8.50 1.18 4.02
CA LEU A 26 7.80 2.35 3.49
C LEU A 26 8.18 3.61 4.27
N VAL A 27 8.17 3.53 5.60
CA VAL A 27 8.47 4.68 6.48
C VAL A 27 9.94 5.07 6.42
N SER A 28 10.87 4.10 6.34
CA SER A 28 12.31 4.40 6.23
C SER A 28 12.69 5.17 4.96
N GLY A 29 11.86 5.13 3.91
CA GLY A 29 12.06 5.95 2.71
C GLY A 29 11.55 7.40 2.84
N LEU A 30 10.88 7.77 3.94
CA LEU A 30 10.28 9.10 4.13
C LEU A 30 10.92 9.88 5.26
N VAL A 31 11.32 9.18 6.30
CA VAL A 31 11.77 9.77 7.55
C VAL A 31 12.84 8.88 8.15
N GLU A 32 13.84 9.53 8.71
CA GLU A 32 14.90 8.88 9.46
C GLU A 32 14.95 9.48 10.87
N TRP A 33 14.53 8.67 11.84
CA TRP A 33 14.76 8.93 13.25
C TRP A 33 16.20 8.58 13.60
N ASN A 34 16.85 9.49 14.31
CA ASN A 34 18.21 9.36 14.78
C ASN A 34 18.26 9.55 16.30
N HIS A 35 19.30 9.03 16.94
CA HIS A 35 19.60 9.28 18.35
C HIS A 35 21.03 9.79 18.51
N GLN A 36 21.24 10.63 19.52
CA GLN A 36 22.57 11.13 19.84
C GLN A 36 23.42 10.04 20.50
N GLN A 37 24.64 9.86 20.01
CA GLN A 37 25.66 8.98 20.58
C GLN A 37 26.53 9.71 21.61
N LEU A 38 27.36 8.97 22.35
CA LEU A 38 28.23 9.53 23.40
C LEU A 38 29.25 10.54 22.86
N ASP A 39 29.65 10.41 21.61
CA ASP A 39 30.56 11.34 20.92
C ASP A 39 29.84 12.58 20.35
N GLY A 40 28.53 12.71 20.59
CA GLY A 40 27.69 13.80 20.10
C GLY A 40 27.19 13.61 18.66
N THR A 41 27.62 12.56 17.95
CA THR A 41 27.12 12.27 16.60
C THR A 41 25.70 11.70 16.62
N MET A 42 25.00 11.80 15.49
CA MET A 42 23.65 11.26 15.34
C MET A 42 23.71 9.93 14.58
N ALA A 43 23.21 8.85 15.19
CA ALA A 43 23.06 7.56 14.53
C ALA A 43 21.59 7.28 14.17
N PRO A 44 21.32 6.78 12.96
CA PRO A 44 19.97 6.38 12.57
C PRO A 44 19.51 5.14 13.33
N PHE A 45 18.21 5.03 13.54
CA PHE A 45 17.59 3.80 14.02
C PHE A 45 17.41 2.78 12.89
N ASP A 46 17.28 1.50 13.25
CA ASP A 46 16.81 0.49 12.32
C ASP A 46 15.38 0.77 11.85
N ILE A 47 14.99 0.20 10.71
CA ILE A 47 13.69 0.47 10.07
C ILE A 47 12.48 0.17 10.99
N TYR A 48 12.58 -0.78 11.92
CA TYR A 48 11.48 -1.15 12.80
C TYR A 48 11.35 -0.17 13.96
N THR A 49 12.46 0.23 14.58
CA THR A 49 12.46 1.28 15.60
C THR A 49 12.04 2.62 14.98
N ASN A 50 12.47 2.91 13.76
CA ASN A 50 12.03 4.07 12.97
C ASN A 50 10.50 4.09 12.77
N LEU A 51 9.91 2.94 12.37
CA LEU A 51 8.45 2.81 12.27
C LEU A 51 7.76 3.05 13.61
N GLN A 52 8.25 2.45 14.69
CA GLN A 52 7.65 2.59 16.03
C GLN A 52 7.62 4.05 16.49
N LEU A 53 8.72 4.79 16.28
CA LEU A 53 8.79 6.21 16.62
C LEU A 53 7.83 7.05 15.77
N GLU A 54 7.72 6.77 14.47
CA GLU A 54 6.79 7.49 13.58
C GLU A 54 5.32 7.20 13.92
N GLU A 55 4.98 5.95 14.22
CA GLU A 55 3.62 5.60 14.67
C GLU A 55 3.27 6.25 16.02
N ALA A 56 4.22 6.28 16.95
CA ALA A 56 4.07 6.93 18.24
C ALA A 56 3.86 8.45 18.09
N LEU A 57 4.57 9.08 17.15
CA LEU A 57 4.38 10.50 16.81
C LEU A 57 2.97 10.75 16.29
N GLY A 58 2.48 9.94 15.35
CA GLY A 58 1.12 10.04 14.84
C GLY A 58 0.05 9.86 15.92
N ARG A 59 0.30 9.01 16.92
CA ARG A 59 -0.59 8.79 18.09
C ARG A 59 -0.38 9.80 19.22
N LYS A 60 0.65 10.63 19.15
CA LYS A 60 1.07 11.57 20.21
C LYS A 60 1.34 10.86 21.55
N GLN A 61 1.95 9.68 21.51
CA GLN A 61 2.25 8.84 22.68
C GLN A 61 3.74 8.56 22.80
N SER A 62 4.20 8.25 24.02
CA SER A 62 5.54 7.72 24.25
C SER A 62 5.64 6.25 23.86
N VAL A 63 6.83 5.79 23.48
CA VAL A 63 7.05 4.41 23.02
C VAL A 63 8.34 3.82 23.58
N LYS A 64 8.34 2.52 23.85
CA LYS A 64 9.54 1.80 24.29
C LYS A 64 10.41 1.49 23.07
N ILE A 65 11.68 1.89 23.14
CA ILE A 65 12.69 1.61 22.10
C ILE A 65 13.92 0.97 22.74
N LYS A 66 14.84 0.48 21.91
CA LYS A 66 16.16 0.03 22.34
C LYS A 66 17.25 0.87 21.70
N ILE A 67 18.23 1.28 22.49
CA ILE A 67 19.47 1.92 22.03
C ILE A 67 20.61 1.09 22.60
N ASN A 68 21.46 0.51 21.75
CA ASN A 68 22.55 -0.38 22.16
C ASN A 68 22.07 -1.52 23.07
N ASN A 69 20.94 -2.16 22.71
CA ASN A 69 20.24 -3.19 23.48
C ASN A 69 19.66 -2.78 24.85
N GLU A 70 19.86 -1.56 25.30
CA GLU A 70 19.28 -1.02 26.53
C GLU A 70 17.88 -0.42 26.26
N PRO A 71 16.90 -0.63 27.17
CA PRO A 71 15.54 -0.12 26.99
C PRO A 71 15.40 1.35 27.38
N TYR A 72 14.72 2.12 26.53
CA TYR A 72 14.37 3.51 26.76
C TYR A 72 12.87 3.75 26.55
N ILE A 73 12.35 4.79 27.17
CA ILE A 73 11.03 5.37 26.88
C ILE A 73 11.28 6.66 26.09
N ALA A 74 10.88 6.65 24.82
CA ALA A 74 10.96 7.79 23.93
C ALA A 74 9.70 8.66 24.04
N ASP A 75 9.88 9.96 24.32
CA ASP A 75 8.86 10.98 24.08
C ASP A 75 9.16 11.69 22.76
N VAL A 76 8.43 11.26 21.74
CA VAL A 76 8.57 11.73 20.35
C VAL A 76 8.17 13.20 20.15
N ARG A 77 7.42 13.81 21.09
CA ARG A 77 7.07 15.23 21.04
C ARG A 77 8.16 16.09 21.68
N LEU A 78 8.72 15.61 22.78
CA LEU A 78 9.86 16.24 23.45
C LEU A 78 11.20 15.92 22.77
N LYS A 79 11.19 15.08 21.75
CA LYS A 79 12.38 14.68 20.99
C LYS A 79 13.47 14.11 21.89
N ASN A 80 13.09 13.31 22.88
CA ASN A 80 14.02 12.71 23.82
C ASN A 80 13.65 11.27 24.17
N ALA A 81 14.61 10.53 24.70
CA ALA A 81 14.41 9.21 25.27
C ALA A 81 15.11 9.09 26.61
N VAL A 82 14.43 8.48 27.59
CA VAL A 82 14.96 8.28 28.95
C VAL A 82 15.11 6.79 29.23
N SER A 83 16.26 6.38 29.77
CA SER A 83 16.49 4.97 30.12
C SER A 83 15.51 4.50 31.20
N ALA A 84 15.23 3.20 31.25
CA ALA A 84 14.28 2.65 32.23
C ALA A 84 14.62 2.98 33.70
N ASN A 85 15.89 3.25 34.01
CA ASN A 85 16.37 3.66 35.34
C ASN A 85 16.45 5.19 35.55
N GLY A 86 16.05 5.99 34.57
CA GLY A 86 16.03 7.47 34.65
C GLY A 86 17.40 8.16 34.56
N ARG A 87 18.51 7.41 34.45
CA ARG A 87 19.87 7.96 34.57
C ARG A 87 20.45 8.50 33.28
N LYS A 88 19.96 8.04 32.12
CA LYS A 88 20.46 8.44 30.81
C LYS A 88 19.33 9.08 30.02
N GLN A 89 19.64 10.21 29.41
CA GLN A 89 18.76 10.88 28.47
C GLN A 89 19.47 10.98 27.13
N VAL A 90 18.74 10.73 26.06
CA VAL A 90 19.24 10.75 24.69
C VAL A 90 18.34 11.65 23.87
N GLU A 91 18.94 12.56 23.11
CA GLU A 91 18.20 13.38 22.14
C GLU A 91 17.81 12.55 20.92
N LEU A 92 16.57 12.75 20.46
CA LEU A 92 16.03 12.12 19.26
C LEU A 92 15.85 13.18 18.17
N LEU A 93 16.35 12.91 16.97
CA LEU A 93 16.14 13.79 15.82
C LEU A 93 15.35 13.06 14.76
N ARG A 94 14.21 13.63 14.40
CA ARG A 94 13.44 13.22 13.23
C ARG A 94 13.87 14.05 12.03
N LYS A 95 14.49 13.41 11.05
CA LYS A 95 14.80 14.03 9.76
C LYS A 95 13.76 13.58 8.75
N ASP A 96 13.02 14.53 8.18
CA ASP A 96 12.33 14.24 6.92
C ASP A 96 13.43 14.02 5.88
N LEU A 97 13.46 12.83 5.30
CA LEU A 97 14.32 12.59 4.16
C LEU A 97 13.70 13.43 3.04
N LYS A 98 14.30 14.61 2.80
CA LYS A 98 14.13 15.30 1.53
C LYS A 98 14.45 14.24 0.51
N ALA A 99 13.43 13.84 -0.24
CA ALA A 99 13.59 12.84 -1.26
C ALA A 99 14.77 13.31 -2.12
N ALA A 100 15.76 12.42 -2.33
CA ALA A 100 16.69 12.63 -3.42
C ALA A 100 15.80 12.77 -4.66
N ASP A 101 15.66 14.02 -5.09
CA ASP A 101 14.56 14.61 -5.83
C ASP A 101 13.17 14.51 -5.20
N ASP A 102 12.42 15.61 -5.31
CA ASP A 102 11.02 15.55 -5.69
C ASP A 102 10.84 14.57 -6.85
N ALA A 103 10.79 13.26 -6.58
CA ALA A 103 10.03 12.33 -7.38
C ALA A 103 8.58 12.82 -7.24
N ALA A 104 8.25 13.81 -8.08
CA ALA A 104 7.21 14.78 -7.81
C ALA A 104 5.95 14.04 -7.39
N LEU A 105 5.44 14.36 -6.19
CA LEU A 105 4.05 14.03 -5.89
C LEU A 105 3.22 14.54 -7.08
N PRO A 106 2.17 13.81 -7.51
CA PRO A 106 1.46 14.17 -8.71
C PRO A 106 1.03 15.64 -8.65
N PRO A 107 1.23 16.42 -9.73
CA PRO A 107 1.00 17.87 -9.70
C PRO A 107 -0.48 18.22 -9.47
N ASN A 108 -1.38 17.26 -9.69
CA ASN A 108 -2.80 17.38 -9.39
C ASN A 108 -3.15 17.08 -7.91
N TRP A 109 -2.17 16.79 -7.05
CA TRP A 109 -2.44 16.58 -5.63
C TRP A 109 -2.66 17.91 -4.90
N ASP A 110 -3.70 17.92 -4.07
CA ASP A 110 -4.01 19.00 -3.15
C ASP A 110 -3.02 19.01 -1.97
N ASP A 111 -2.84 20.18 -1.38
CA ASP A 111 -2.02 20.34 -0.17
C ASP A 111 -2.64 19.57 1.01
N MET A 112 -1.90 18.57 1.50
CA MET A 112 -2.31 17.73 2.61
C MET A 112 -2.08 18.37 3.99
N LYS A 113 -1.54 19.59 4.08
CA LYS A 113 -1.33 20.33 5.34
C LYS A 113 -0.54 19.55 6.41
N GLY A 114 0.40 18.72 5.96
CA GLY A 114 1.23 17.86 6.80
C GLY A 114 0.68 16.45 7.03
N ASP A 115 -0.56 16.15 6.59
CA ASP A 115 -1.07 14.79 6.60
C ASP A 115 -0.34 13.89 5.59
N ARG A 116 -0.22 12.60 5.91
CA ARG A 116 0.42 11.60 5.04
C ARG A 116 -0.58 10.81 4.19
N LEU A 117 -1.85 10.83 4.58
CA LEU A 117 -2.97 10.20 3.91
C LEU A 117 -4.19 11.12 4.03
N LYS A 118 -4.80 11.46 2.89
CA LYS A 118 -6.07 12.19 2.86
C LYS A 118 -6.86 11.87 1.59
N LEU A 119 -8.17 11.89 1.69
CA LEU A 119 -9.09 11.75 0.57
C LEU A 119 -9.63 13.14 0.20
N PHE A 120 -9.61 13.46 -1.08
CA PHE A 120 -10.07 14.73 -1.61
C PHE A 120 -11.26 14.50 -2.55
N PRO A 121 -12.46 14.98 -2.19
CA PRO A 121 -13.62 14.91 -3.07
C PRO A 121 -13.35 15.69 -4.36
N LEU A 122 -13.56 15.06 -5.50
CA LEU A 122 -13.47 15.72 -6.79
C LEU A 122 -14.77 16.51 -7.05
N ALA A 123 -14.61 17.76 -7.49
CA ALA A 123 -15.76 18.57 -7.90
C ALA A 123 -16.44 17.95 -9.14
N ALA A 124 -17.75 17.72 -9.06
CA ALA A 124 -18.53 17.24 -10.19
C ALA A 124 -18.37 18.18 -11.39
N GLY A 125 -18.17 17.62 -12.58
CA GLY A 125 -17.93 18.39 -13.81
C GLY A 125 -16.48 18.86 -14.01
N SER A 126 -15.59 18.72 -13.02
CA SER A 126 -14.16 18.93 -13.22
C SER A 126 -13.58 17.93 -14.22
N LYS A 127 -12.47 18.28 -14.89
CA LYS A 127 -11.82 17.38 -15.86
C LYS A 127 -11.48 16.02 -15.24
N GLU A 128 -10.88 16.03 -14.05
CA GLU A 128 -10.47 14.80 -13.34
C GLU A 128 -11.68 13.94 -12.95
N TYR A 129 -12.76 14.55 -12.46
CA TYR A 129 -14.02 13.83 -12.20
C TYR A 129 -14.57 13.18 -13.47
N ASN A 130 -14.64 13.94 -14.57
CA ASN A 130 -15.20 13.46 -15.83
C ASN A 130 -14.35 12.34 -16.45
N ASP A 131 -13.03 12.39 -16.29
CA ASP A 131 -12.13 11.33 -16.74
C ASP A 131 -12.38 10.02 -15.96
N VAL A 132 -12.53 10.09 -14.64
CA VAL A 132 -12.84 8.91 -13.80
C VAL A 132 -14.25 8.38 -14.11
N GLU A 133 -15.24 9.27 -14.26
CA GLU A 133 -16.60 8.89 -14.63
C GLU A 133 -16.64 8.21 -16.03
N LYS A 134 -15.87 8.72 -16.99
CA LYS A 134 -15.75 8.12 -18.31
C LYS A 134 -15.22 6.70 -18.24
N GLU A 135 -14.17 6.46 -17.47
CA GLU A 135 -13.65 5.10 -17.27
C GLU A 135 -14.67 4.19 -16.58
N LEU A 136 -15.38 4.70 -15.58
CA LEU A 136 -16.44 3.97 -14.88
C LEU A 136 -17.58 3.56 -15.82
N ARG A 137 -17.94 4.42 -16.77
CA ARG A 137 -19.06 4.22 -17.71
C ARG A 137 -18.64 3.56 -19.02
N ARG A 138 -17.34 3.27 -19.22
CA ARG A 138 -16.78 2.79 -20.49
C ARG A 138 -17.48 1.54 -21.06
N THR A 139 -18.01 0.68 -20.20
CA THR A 139 -18.73 -0.55 -20.56
C THR A 139 -20.26 -0.44 -20.39
N GLY A 140 -20.79 0.77 -20.23
CA GLY A 140 -22.23 1.03 -20.08
C GLY A 140 -22.77 0.89 -18.66
N LEU A 141 -21.90 0.96 -17.64
CA LEU A 141 -22.34 0.91 -16.24
C LEU A 141 -23.15 2.17 -15.87
N GLY A 142 -24.48 2.01 -15.78
CA GLY A 142 -25.42 3.06 -15.40
C GLY A 142 -25.69 3.13 -13.90
N VAL A 143 -24.69 3.53 -13.10
CA VAL A 143 -24.83 3.73 -11.65
C VAL A 143 -25.04 5.21 -11.29
N ASN A 144 -25.65 5.45 -10.12
CA ASN A 144 -25.72 6.77 -9.52
C ASN A 144 -24.45 7.04 -8.70
N ILE A 145 -23.56 7.90 -9.20
CA ILE A 145 -22.32 8.28 -8.52
C ILE A 145 -22.67 9.26 -7.40
N ILE A 146 -22.35 8.89 -6.17
CA ILE A 146 -22.54 9.76 -4.99
C ILE A 146 -21.32 10.66 -4.83
N GLN A 147 -20.12 10.09 -4.97
CA GLN A 147 -18.87 10.82 -4.77
C GLN A 147 -17.71 10.10 -5.44
N ILE A 148 -16.75 10.87 -5.95
CA ILE A 148 -15.42 10.39 -6.34
C ILE A 148 -14.40 11.12 -5.48
N GLU A 149 -13.52 10.38 -4.83
CA GLU A 149 -12.46 10.93 -3.99
C GLU A 149 -11.09 10.51 -4.53
N ARG A 150 -10.19 11.46 -4.75
CA ARG A 150 -8.78 11.16 -4.99
C ARG A 150 -8.13 10.79 -3.67
N VAL A 151 -7.52 9.61 -3.62
CA VAL A 151 -6.72 9.19 -2.47
C VAL A 151 -5.31 9.74 -2.65
N GLN A 152 -4.82 10.45 -1.65
CA GLN A 152 -3.45 10.94 -1.60
C GLN A 152 -2.74 10.29 -0.43
N ASN A 153 -1.92 9.28 -0.72
CA ASN A 153 -1.10 8.59 0.27
C ASN A 153 0.38 8.66 -0.15
N ILE A 154 1.16 9.49 0.54
CA ILE A 154 2.57 9.76 0.20
C ILE A 154 3.39 8.48 0.17
N SER A 155 3.23 7.64 1.21
CA SER A 155 4.02 6.42 1.38
C SER A 155 3.72 5.41 0.28
N LEU A 156 2.43 5.17 0.00
CA LEU A 156 2.04 4.23 -1.05
C LEU A 156 2.45 4.73 -2.42
N TRP A 157 2.29 6.03 -2.71
CA TRP A 157 2.69 6.61 -3.99
C TRP A 157 4.19 6.46 -4.24
N ARG A 158 5.03 6.81 -3.26
CA ARG A 158 6.49 6.71 -3.43
C ARG A 158 6.95 5.28 -3.67
N SER A 159 6.39 4.32 -2.93
CA SER A 159 6.76 2.91 -3.12
C SER A 159 6.20 2.31 -4.39
N TYR A 160 5.01 2.73 -4.81
CA TYR A 160 4.47 2.41 -6.13
C TYR A 160 5.40 2.93 -7.24
N GLN A 161 5.84 4.17 -7.15
CA GLN A 161 6.74 4.78 -8.15
C GLN A 161 8.11 4.09 -8.19
N GLN A 162 8.66 3.67 -7.04
CA GLN A 162 9.89 2.88 -7.02
C GLN A 162 9.73 1.56 -7.77
N VAL A 163 8.67 0.80 -7.47
CA VAL A 163 8.39 -0.47 -8.18
C VAL A 163 8.17 -0.22 -9.67
N LYS A 164 7.52 0.89 -10.05
CA LYS A 164 7.33 1.28 -11.45
C LYS A 164 8.67 1.48 -12.15
N THR A 165 9.58 2.27 -11.58
CA THR A 165 10.92 2.49 -12.14
C THR A 165 11.70 1.18 -12.27
N ASP A 166 11.65 0.33 -11.24
CA ASP A 166 12.32 -0.98 -11.25
C ASP A 166 11.78 -1.88 -12.38
N LEU A 167 10.45 -1.89 -12.59
CA LEU A 167 9.81 -2.64 -13.68
C LEU A 167 10.13 -2.08 -15.06
N GLU A 168 10.22 -0.76 -15.21
CA GLU A 168 10.62 -0.14 -16.49
C GLU A 168 12.04 -0.55 -16.90
N VAL A 169 12.97 -0.61 -15.94
CA VAL A 169 14.33 -1.12 -16.16
C VAL A 169 14.32 -2.62 -16.47
N LYS A 170 13.64 -3.42 -15.63
CA LYS A 170 13.55 -4.88 -15.77
C LYS A 170 12.97 -5.28 -17.13
N ASN A 171 11.84 -4.70 -17.51
CA ASN A 171 11.09 -5.09 -18.70
C ASN A 171 11.55 -4.35 -19.97
N LYS A 172 12.42 -3.35 -19.83
CA LYS A 172 12.97 -2.55 -20.94
C LYS A 172 11.88 -1.83 -21.76
N HIS A 173 10.77 -1.51 -21.12
CA HIS A 173 9.68 -0.72 -21.70
C HIS A 173 8.87 -0.01 -20.62
N LYS A 174 8.09 1.01 -21.02
CA LYS A 174 7.26 1.81 -20.09
C LYS A 174 5.81 1.35 -19.98
N ASN A 175 5.38 0.40 -20.80
CA ASN A 175 4.01 -0.12 -20.81
C ASN A 175 3.77 -1.15 -19.69
N ASN A 176 4.03 -0.77 -18.44
CA ASN A 176 3.87 -1.65 -17.27
C ASN A 176 2.61 -1.34 -16.46
N GLU A 177 1.95 -0.21 -16.71
CA GLU A 177 0.86 0.30 -15.88
C GLU A 177 -0.49 0.22 -16.59
N ARG A 178 -1.55 -0.13 -15.86
CA ARG A 178 -2.95 -0.01 -16.28
C ARG A 178 -3.80 0.62 -15.18
N GLN A 179 -4.83 1.36 -15.57
CA GLN A 179 -5.92 1.71 -14.66
C GLN A 179 -6.96 0.60 -14.66
N LEU A 180 -7.26 0.05 -13.48
CA LEU A 180 -8.15 -1.10 -13.31
C LEU A 180 -9.05 -0.92 -12.08
N PHE A 181 -10.17 -1.64 -12.06
CA PHE A 181 -11.18 -1.52 -11.00
C PHE A 181 -11.01 -2.57 -9.90
N HIS A 182 -11.28 -2.19 -8.65
CA HIS A 182 -11.30 -3.08 -7.50
C HIS A 182 -12.49 -2.77 -6.58
N GLY A 183 -13.57 -3.56 -6.70
CA GLY A 183 -14.73 -3.51 -5.82
C GLY A 183 -14.43 -4.17 -4.49
N THR A 184 -14.90 -3.59 -3.40
CA THR A 184 -14.68 -4.14 -2.06
C THR A 184 -15.87 -3.89 -1.12
N GLY A 185 -15.81 -4.47 0.07
CA GLY A 185 -16.78 -4.20 1.14
C GLY A 185 -16.39 -2.99 1.99
N PRO A 186 -17.35 -2.37 2.69
CA PRO A 186 -17.10 -1.16 3.48
C PRO A 186 -16.04 -1.34 4.58
N LYS A 187 -15.89 -2.56 5.11
CA LYS A 187 -14.90 -2.87 6.16
C LYS A 187 -13.44 -2.79 5.69
N SER A 188 -13.19 -2.80 4.38
CA SER A 188 -11.84 -2.81 3.81
C SER A 188 -11.33 -1.43 3.40
N ILE A 189 -12.20 -0.42 3.36
CA ILE A 189 -11.88 0.90 2.80
C ILE A 189 -10.75 1.60 3.56
N ASP A 190 -10.89 1.73 4.89
CA ASP A 190 -9.86 2.38 5.73
C ASP A 190 -8.52 1.65 5.63
N LEU A 191 -8.57 0.33 5.54
CA LEU A 191 -7.38 -0.50 5.42
C LEU A 191 -6.68 -0.29 4.07
N ILE A 192 -7.43 -0.30 2.96
CA ILE A 192 -6.88 -0.08 1.62
C ILE A 192 -6.31 1.34 1.49
N ASN A 193 -7.03 2.35 1.98
CA ASN A 193 -6.53 3.73 1.98
C ASN A 193 -5.21 3.86 2.74
N LYS A 194 -5.06 3.15 3.86
CA LYS A 194 -3.87 3.23 4.72
C LYS A 194 -2.70 2.36 4.26
N GLN A 195 -2.99 1.15 3.78
CA GLN A 195 -1.98 0.10 3.57
C GLN A 195 -1.90 -0.39 2.13
N GLY A 196 -2.76 0.09 1.24
CA GLY A 196 -2.85 -0.41 -0.13
C GLY A 196 -3.57 -1.75 -0.22
N PHE A 197 -3.41 -2.43 -1.35
CA PHE A 197 -4.08 -3.70 -1.62
C PHE A 197 -3.26 -4.86 -1.04
N ASN A 198 -3.70 -5.42 0.07
CA ASN A 198 -2.99 -6.51 0.74
C ASN A 198 -3.53 -7.88 0.31
N ARG A 199 -2.63 -8.70 -0.28
CA ARG A 199 -2.94 -10.05 -0.76
C ARG A 199 -3.37 -11.03 0.32
N SER A 200 -3.08 -10.78 1.61
CA SER A 200 -3.54 -11.67 2.70
C SER A 200 -5.06 -11.63 2.89
N TYR A 201 -5.73 -10.67 2.28
CA TYR A 201 -7.20 -10.62 2.21
C TYR A 201 -7.74 -11.23 0.90
N ALA A 202 -6.87 -11.71 0.02
CA ALA A 202 -7.27 -12.47 -1.16
C ALA A 202 -7.87 -13.82 -0.73
N GLY A 203 -8.94 -14.26 -1.40
CA GLY A 203 -9.58 -15.54 -1.14
C GLY A 203 -10.98 -15.50 -0.51
N GLN A 204 -11.56 -14.31 -0.24
CA GLN A 204 -13.00 -14.20 0.02
C GLN A 204 -13.87 -14.55 -1.21
N HIS A 205 -13.25 -14.49 -2.39
CA HIS A 205 -13.77 -14.99 -3.65
C HIS A 205 -12.75 -15.98 -4.21
N ALA A 206 -13.21 -17.10 -4.77
CA ALA A 206 -12.37 -18.20 -5.23
C ALA A 206 -11.11 -17.66 -5.96
N ALA A 207 -9.93 -17.92 -5.42
CA ALA A 207 -8.66 -17.43 -5.94
C ALA A 207 -8.22 -18.24 -7.17
N VAL A 208 -9.06 -18.24 -8.21
CA VAL A 208 -8.99 -19.13 -9.37
C VAL A 208 -7.67 -18.99 -10.15
N TYR A 209 -7.07 -17.79 -10.13
CA TYR A 209 -5.88 -17.46 -10.92
C TYR A 209 -4.63 -17.19 -10.06
N GLY A 210 -4.74 -17.33 -8.74
CA GLY A 210 -3.65 -17.13 -7.78
C GLY A 210 -4.06 -16.36 -6.53
N ASN A 211 -3.26 -16.48 -5.48
CA ASN A 211 -3.43 -15.84 -4.17
C ASN A 211 -2.78 -14.45 -4.17
N GLY A 212 -3.37 -13.54 -4.94
CA GLY A 212 -2.95 -12.14 -5.06
C GLY A 212 -4.13 -11.18 -5.01
N SER A 213 -3.85 -9.88 -5.19
CA SER A 213 -4.88 -8.85 -5.28
C SER A 213 -5.45 -8.80 -6.70
N TYR A 214 -6.78 -8.89 -6.82
CA TYR A 214 -7.50 -8.97 -8.10
C TYR A 214 -7.96 -7.60 -8.57
N PHE A 215 -7.75 -7.31 -9.85
CA PHE A 215 -8.16 -6.07 -10.51
C PHE A 215 -8.82 -6.40 -11.84
N VAL A 216 -9.88 -5.68 -12.18
CA VAL A 216 -10.72 -6.03 -13.33
C VAL A 216 -10.78 -4.87 -14.32
N VAL A 217 -10.79 -5.21 -15.61
CA VAL A 217 -10.85 -4.23 -16.70
C VAL A 217 -12.25 -3.62 -16.81
N ASP A 218 -13.28 -4.42 -16.59
CA ASP A 218 -14.69 -3.99 -16.67
C ASP A 218 -15.22 -3.56 -15.28
N PRO A 219 -15.57 -2.28 -15.08
CA PRO A 219 -16.15 -1.81 -13.82
C PRO A 219 -17.47 -2.50 -13.47
N ALA A 220 -18.28 -2.93 -14.46
CA ALA A 220 -19.54 -3.59 -14.21
C ALA A 220 -19.35 -4.95 -13.49
N TYR A 221 -18.29 -5.68 -13.84
CA TYR A 221 -17.91 -6.91 -13.15
C TYR A 221 -17.52 -6.63 -11.69
N SER A 222 -16.74 -5.58 -11.46
CA SER A 222 -16.35 -5.12 -10.12
C SER A 222 -17.56 -4.73 -9.26
N ALA A 223 -18.46 -3.96 -9.86
CA ALA A 223 -19.67 -3.47 -9.22
C ALA A 223 -20.61 -4.62 -8.84
N ARG A 224 -20.84 -5.60 -9.72
CA ARG A 224 -21.79 -6.70 -9.47
C ARG A 224 -21.26 -7.73 -8.47
N SER A 225 -20.00 -8.15 -8.65
CA SER A 225 -19.48 -9.33 -7.94
C SER A 225 -18.83 -8.97 -6.60
N TYR A 226 -18.13 -7.84 -6.52
CA TYR A 226 -17.19 -7.56 -5.43
C TYR A 226 -17.56 -6.37 -4.55
N ALA A 227 -18.06 -5.27 -5.14
CA ALA A 227 -18.49 -4.11 -4.38
C ALA A 227 -19.72 -4.47 -3.52
N LYS A 228 -19.56 -4.56 -2.20
CA LYS A 228 -20.68 -4.90 -1.29
C LYS A 228 -21.33 -3.61 -0.76
N PRO A 229 -22.67 -3.53 -0.72
CA PRO A 229 -23.35 -2.37 -0.18
C PRO A 229 -23.10 -2.27 1.34
N ASP A 230 -23.03 -1.05 1.84
CA ASP A 230 -23.10 -0.76 3.27
C ASP A 230 -24.55 -0.71 3.78
N ALA A 231 -24.73 -0.34 5.05
CA ALA A 231 -26.05 -0.23 5.67
C ALA A 231 -26.97 0.81 5.01
N ARG A 232 -26.43 1.74 4.21
CA ARG A 232 -27.18 2.74 3.45
C ARG A 232 -27.38 2.33 1.99
N GLY A 233 -27.00 1.10 1.62
CA GLY A 233 -27.05 0.61 0.24
C GLY A 233 -25.90 1.11 -0.64
N GLN A 234 -24.94 1.87 -0.10
CA GLN A 234 -23.86 2.45 -0.91
C GLN A 234 -22.74 1.45 -1.13
N LYS A 235 -22.29 1.36 -2.38
CA LYS A 235 -21.23 0.48 -2.85
C LYS A 235 -19.98 1.30 -3.14
N ARG A 236 -18.83 0.65 -3.01
CA ARG A 236 -17.52 1.29 -3.18
C ARG A 236 -16.61 0.45 -4.07
N MET A 237 -15.94 1.11 -4.99
CA MET A 237 -14.87 0.51 -5.78
C MET A 237 -13.74 1.51 -5.97
N TYR A 238 -12.52 0.99 -6.14
CA TYR A 238 -11.38 1.81 -6.53
C TYR A 238 -11.18 1.78 -8.03
N LEU A 239 -10.78 2.92 -8.61
CA LEU A 239 -9.99 2.97 -9.83
C LEU A 239 -8.53 3.09 -9.40
N ALA A 240 -7.76 2.03 -9.64
CA ALA A 240 -6.40 1.90 -9.16
C ALA A 240 -5.40 1.94 -10.32
N ARG A 241 -4.20 2.48 -10.08
CA ARG A 241 -3.05 2.26 -10.97
C ARG A 241 -2.40 0.95 -10.59
N VAL A 242 -2.25 0.04 -11.54
CA VAL A 242 -1.74 -1.31 -11.31
C VAL A 242 -0.57 -1.56 -12.25
N LEU A 243 0.58 -1.92 -11.69
CA LEU A 243 1.77 -2.28 -12.45
C LEU A 243 1.65 -3.72 -12.92
N VAL A 244 0.90 -3.95 -14.00
CA VAL A 244 0.67 -5.28 -14.57
C VAL A 244 1.93 -5.88 -15.20
N GLY A 245 2.85 -5.05 -15.68
CA GLY A 245 4.09 -5.48 -16.34
C GLY A 245 3.88 -6.50 -17.44
N ASP A 246 4.84 -7.40 -17.60
CA ASP A 246 4.65 -8.61 -18.40
C ASP A 246 3.88 -9.64 -17.58
N TYR A 247 2.86 -10.23 -18.18
CA TYR A 247 1.96 -11.15 -17.50
C TYR A 247 1.90 -12.54 -18.14
N ALA A 248 1.55 -13.52 -17.31
CA ALA A 248 1.35 -14.90 -17.72
C ALA A 248 -0.05 -15.41 -17.34
N GLN A 249 -0.41 -16.59 -17.83
CA GLN A 249 -1.66 -17.25 -17.45
C GLN A 249 -1.65 -17.62 -15.96
N GLY A 250 -2.65 -17.14 -15.23
CA GLY A 250 -2.84 -17.46 -13.81
C GLY A 250 -3.45 -18.83 -13.60
N ARG A 251 -3.16 -19.42 -12.44
CA ARG A 251 -3.70 -20.72 -11.99
C ARG A 251 -3.90 -20.72 -10.48
N SER A 252 -4.88 -21.50 -10.03
CA SER A 252 -5.17 -21.68 -8.61
C SER A 252 -3.93 -22.16 -7.84
N GLY A 253 -3.76 -21.68 -6.61
CA GLY A 253 -2.64 -22.03 -5.73
C GLY A 253 -1.33 -21.28 -5.97
N MET A 254 -1.22 -20.46 -7.02
CA MET A 254 -0.06 -19.58 -7.20
C MET A 254 0.05 -18.57 -6.05
N ILE A 255 1.23 -18.42 -5.47
CA ILE A 255 1.53 -17.39 -4.44
C ILE A 255 2.51 -16.32 -4.94
N VAL A 256 3.09 -16.56 -6.12
CA VAL A 256 3.96 -15.65 -6.88
C VAL A 256 3.75 -15.92 -8.38
N PRO A 257 4.03 -14.95 -9.28
CA PRO A 257 3.98 -15.19 -10.72
C PRO A 257 4.96 -16.30 -11.16
N PRO A 258 4.69 -17.00 -12.28
CA PRO A 258 5.60 -18.01 -12.81
C PRO A 258 6.94 -17.40 -13.28
N ALA A 259 7.98 -18.23 -13.33
CA ALA A 259 9.26 -17.86 -13.95
C ALA A 259 9.10 -17.70 -15.47
N ARG A 260 9.93 -16.84 -16.07
CA ARG A 260 10.06 -16.71 -17.52
C ARG A 260 10.89 -17.86 -18.08
N ASN A 261 10.78 -18.10 -19.39
CA ASN A 261 11.55 -19.13 -20.10
C ASN A 261 12.99 -18.68 -20.39
N THR A 262 13.69 -18.15 -19.38
CA THR A 262 15.07 -17.64 -19.49
C THR A 262 16.08 -18.55 -18.79
N GLY A 263 15.63 -19.67 -18.20
CA GLY A 263 16.46 -20.58 -17.42
C GLY A 263 16.82 -20.06 -16.02
N ASN A 264 16.47 -18.81 -15.69
CA ASN A 264 16.67 -18.21 -14.38
C ASN A 264 15.34 -18.18 -13.60
N ALA A 265 15.22 -18.95 -12.52
CA ALA A 265 14.00 -19.03 -11.71
C ALA A 265 13.66 -17.74 -10.93
N LEU A 266 14.61 -16.80 -10.81
CA LEU A 266 14.40 -15.49 -10.22
C LEU A 266 13.79 -14.48 -11.20
N ASP A 267 13.96 -14.72 -12.50
CA ASP A 267 13.32 -13.92 -13.54
C ASP A 267 11.87 -14.39 -13.74
N ARG A 268 10.94 -13.64 -13.15
CA ARG A 268 9.50 -13.95 -13.14
C ARG A 268 8.70 -12.93 -13.93
N TYR A 269 7.51 -13.34 -14.35
CA TYR A 269 6.47 -12.40 -14.78
C TYR A 269 6.10 -11.46 -13.61
N ASP A 270 5.46 -10.36 -13.93
CA ASP A 270 5.12 -9.31 -12.95
C ASP A 270 3.72 -9.51 -12.39
N SER A 271 2.80 -10.01 -13.21
CA SER A 271 1.45 -10.36 -12.81
C SER A 271 0.95 -11.62 -13.53
N VAL A 272 -0.25 -12.08 -13.16
CA VAL A 272 -0.95 -13.13 -13.91
C VAL A 272 -2.35 -12.69 -14.29
N VAL A 273 -2.90 -13.31 -15.33
CA VAL A 273 -4.21 -12.96 -15.90
C VAL A 273 -5.12 -14.17 -16.07
N ASP A 274 -6.41 -13.90 -16.25
CA ASP A 274 -7.42 -14.90 -16.59
C ASP A 274 -7.26 -15.47 -18.02
N ASN A 275 -6.86 -14.63 -18.98
CA ASN A 275 -6.62 -15.00 -20.37
C ASN A 275 -5.51 -14.12 -20.96
N THR A 276 -4.43 -14.72 -21.48
CA THR A 276 -3.28 -13.95 -22.02
C THR A 276 -3.56 -13.23 -23.34
N ALA A 277 -4.50 -13.72 -24.15
CA ALA A 277 -4.85 -13.13 -25.43
C ALA A 277 -5.76 -11.89 -25.26
N SER A 278 -6.69 -11.94 -24.30
CA SER A 278 -7.57 -10.81 -23.96
C SER A 278 -7.85 -10.79 -22.46
N PRO A 279 -6.95 -10.21 -21.66
CA PRO A 279 -7.09 -10.19 -20.21
C PRO A 279 -8.28 -9.35 -19.76
N THR A 280 -9.12 -9.91 -18.88
CA THR A 280 -10.20 -9.17 -18.21
C THR A 280 -9.95 -9.00 -16.71
N VAL A 281 -9.05 -9.82 -16.15
CA VAL A 281 -8.66 -9.81 -14.74
C VAL A 281 -7.13 -9.89 -14.64
N PHE A 282 -6.56 -9.02 -13.81
CA PHE A 282 -5.15 -9.00 -13.46
C PHE A 282 -4.98 -9.31 -11.97
N ILE A 283 -4.00 -10.14 -11.66
CA ILE A 283 -3.65 -10.55 -10.30
C ILE A 283 -2.19 -10.17 -10.06
N VAL A 284 -1.98 -9.27 -9.09
CA VAL A 284 -0.65 -8.87 -8.63
C VAL A 284 -0.38 -9.48 -7.26
N PHE A 285 0.87 -9.87 -7.02
CA PHE A 285 1.26 -10.59 -5.81
C PHE A 285 2.08 -9.72 -4.86
N SER A 286 2.34 -8.45 -5.20
CA SER A 286 3.00 -7.50 -4.31
C SER A 286 2.05 -6.36 -3.93
N ASP A 287 2.02 -6.01 -2.65
CA ASP A 287 1.11 -5.00 -2.10
C ASP A 287 1.46 -3.57 -2.57
N THR A 288 2.70 -3.35 -3.01
CA THR A 288 3.18 -2.05 -3.55
C THR A 288 3.01 -1.93 -5.06
N GLN A 289 2.49 -2.97 -5.73
CA GLN A 289 2.33 -3.02 -7.19
C GLN A 289 1.03 -2.35 -7.67
N ALA A 290 0.22 -1.84 -6.74
CA ALA A 290 -1.02 -1.14 -7.04
C ALA A 290 -1.24 0.05 -6.10
N TYR A 291 -1.64 1.18 -6.66
CA TYR A 291 -1.97 2.41 -5.94
C TYR A 291 -3.49 2.67 -6.04
N PRO A 292 -4.23 2.75 -4.92
CA PRO A 292 -5.65 3.08 -4.94
C PRO A 292 -5.80 4.57 -5.27
N GLU A 293 -5.99 4.93 -6.54
CA GLU A 293 -5.93 6.34 -6.98
C GLU A 293 -7.24 7.09 -6.68
N TYR A 294 -8.38 6.48 -7.00
CA TYR A 294 -9.69 7.06 -6.75
C TYR A 294 -10.60 6.07 -6.04
N LEU A 295 -11.34 6.55 -5.04
CA LEU A 295 -12.44 5.84 -4.40
C LEU A 295 -13.76 6.37 -4.95
N ILE A 296 -14.56 5.48 -5.56
CA ILE A 296 -15.86 5.80 -6.15
C ILE A 296 -16.94 5.22 -5.26
N THR A 297 -17.82 6.08 -4.73
CA THR A 297 -19.02 5.68 -3.97
C THR A 297 -20.26 5.85 -4.85
N PHE A 298 -21.07 4.81 -4.97
CA PHE A 298 -22.24 4.77 -5.84
C PHE A 298 -23.36 3.88 -5.29
N THR A 299 -24.55 3.94 -5.89
CA THR A 299 -25.67 3.01 -5.65
C THR A 299 -26.07 2.33 -6.95
#